data_AF-A0A8C8FZB9-F1
#
_entry.id   AF-A0A8C8FZB9-F1
#
_cell.length_a   1.000
_cell.length_b   1.000
_cell.length_c   1.000
_cell.angle_alpha   90.00
_cell.angle_beta   90.00
_cell.angle_gamma   90.00
#
_symmetry.space_group_name_H-M   'P 1'
#
loop_
_entity.id
_entity.type
_entity.pdbx_description
1 polymer ?
#
loop_
_entity_poly.entity_id
_entity_poly.type
_entity_poly.pdbx_seq_one_letter_code
_entity_poly.pdbx_strand_id
1 'polypeptide(L)'
;MPYLGDEHTVRELRRALSNPNVQADHLRYRNTIHRVIRLPGLSQYVQQPLTVGLKDKAACVRRVAVLGWAKIHSLQPNTEMDVAVVNELYGLLRDPDPVVMVNCLRALEEILQEEGGVAINKPIAHHLLNRCVLKLCDVWGQSEVLAVLQRYRPRGEDELFDILSLLDPALLSHHAPVMAATLRLFLSLCSTLPAVCMSALERARGPLLAAAGSTSRELRYAALCHIQLLLRSEPGLLGEHYKRFFCGYAEPPYIKQNKMQVLVELVNDDNVAMVLDELRGYCTDVNTETSQTAINAIGSIGRSYTDRCLAILTGLLGLKQEHITSAVLQTLRDLVWVCPQCGDAVCSALEGWEDNLQDSQGRGALLWLLGVYGDRVTGAPYLLEDCIDGVRSEVSAEVKTELLTATLRLFLSRPAETQDMMGRLLVYCIEEEVDMCVRDQALLYYRLLHCGIEEVRQVLQGGRRSDPSLGPLIGRPPEPISQWASIFNTLEPLTLGASTVGNSDPVTPKLSTLTPNTLTSNAEAMTPTPGDPHLPDCSSGALSLSVSPALTPEEFERLWLQLEKGACLEVCVYSNLA
;
A
#
# COMPACT_ATOMS: atom_id res chain seq x y z
N MET A 1 -41.11 32.94 -30.82
CA MET A 1 -41.98 32.65 -29.65
C MET A 1 -41.15 32.05 -28.51
N PRO A 2 -40.40 32.83 -27.73
CA PRO A 2 -39.97 32.43 -26.38
C PRO A 2 -40.81 33.21 -25.33
N TYR A 3 -40.64 32.96 -24.03
CA TYR A 3 -41.17 33.75 -22.88
C TYR A 3 -42.46 33.34 -22.17
N LEU A 4 -43.23 32.32 -22.58
CA LEU A 4 -44.43 31.91 -21.82
C LEU A 4 -44.19 30.83 -20.74
N GLY A 5 -43.03 30.16 -20.76
CA GLY A 5 -42.67 29.14 -19.76
C GLY A 5 -42.07 29.69 -18.46
N ASP A 6 -41.35 30.82 -18.55
CA ASP A 6 -40.53 31.35 -17.45
C ASP A 6 -41.35 32.11 -16.40
N GLU A 7 -42.32 32.92 -16.81
CA GLU A 7 -43.17 33.61 -15.82
C GLU A 7 -44.13 32.67 -15.09
N HIS A 8 -44.64 31.64 -15.78
CA HIS A 8 -45.55 30.67 -15.17
C HIS A 8 -44.83 29.86 -14.09
N THR A 9 -43.59 29.44 -14.36
CA THR A 9 -42.76 28.68 -13.40
C THR A 9 -42.31 29.54 -12.22
N VAL A 10 -42.00 30.82 -12.41
CA VAL A 10 -41.73 31.76 -11.31
C VAL A 10 -42.98 32.03 -10.46
N ARG A 11 -44.16 32.16 -11.08
CA ARG A 11 -45.44 32.28 -10.36
C ARG A 11 -45.79 31.00 -9.61
N GLU A 12 -45.51 29.84 -10.17
CA GLU A 12 -45.64 28.55 -9.48
C GLU A 12 -44.70 28.45 -8.27
N LEU A 13 -43.46 28.93 -8.38
CA LEU A 13 -42.51 28.98 -7.27
C LEU A 13 -42.99 29.94 -6.18
N ARG A 14 -43.43 31.15 -6.52
CA ARG A 14 -44.04 32.09 -5.55
C ARG A 14 -45.28 31.51 -4.89
N ARG A 15 -46.15 30.83 -5.65
CA ARG A 15 -47.34 30.13 -5.10
C ARG A 15 -46.95 28.97 -4.20
N ALA A 16 -45.93 28.18 -4.56
CA ALA A 16 -45.43 27.09 -3.73
C ALA A 16 -44.80 27.60 -2.42
N LEU A 17 -44.15 28.76 -2.47
CA LEU A 17 -43.56 29.43 -1.31
C LEU A 17 -44.59 30.10 -0.40
N SER A 18 -45.73 30.55 -0.92
CA SER A 18 -46.80 31.14 -0.11
C SER A 18 -47.87 30.16 0.36
N ASN A 19 -47.93 28.95 -0.19
CA ASN A 19 -49.02 28.00 0.08
C ASN A 19 -48.65 27.01 1.19
N PRO A 20 -49.30 27.09 2.38
CA PRO A 20 -48.98 26.23 3.52
C PRO A 20 -49.21 24.74 3.23
N ASN A 21 -50.10 24.38 2.31
CA ASN A 21 -50.37 22.99 1.93
C ASN A 21 -49.25 22.39 1.06
N VAL A 22 -48.52 23.23 0.31
CA VAL A 22 -47.35 22.79 -0.47
C VAL A 22 -46.12 22.73 0.43
N GLN A 23 -45.99 23.65 1.38
CA GLN A 23 -44.94 23.64 2.41
C GLN A 23 -45.03 22.43 3.36
N ALA A 24 -46.24 21.91 3.60
CA ALA A 24 -46.47 20.70 4.39
C ALA A 24 -45.94 19.41 3.71
N ASP A 25 -45.85 19.40 2.37
CA ASP A 25 -45.29 18.28 1.60
C ASP A 25 -43.84 18.59 1.19
N HIS A 26 -42.91 18.15 2.03
CA HIS A 26 -41.49 18.43 1.90
C HIS A 26 -40.89 17.98 0.55
N LEU A 27 -41.38 16.87 -0.01
CA LEU A 27 -40.90 16.32 -1.27
C LEU A 27 -41.38 17.15 -2.45
N ARG A 28 -42.67 17.51 -2.44
CA ARG A 28 -43.27 18.36 -3.47
C ARG A 28 -42.62 19.74 -3.50
N TYR A 29 -42.42 20.33 -2.32
CA TYR A 29 -41.78 21.64 -2.16
C TYR A 29 -40.32 21.63 -2.63
N ARG A 30 -39.53 20.62 -2.22
CA ARG A 30 -38.14 20.43 -2.69
C ARG A 30 -38.09 20.26 -4.22
N ASN A 31 -38.92 19.40 -4.78
CA ASN A 31 -38.91 19.13 -6.22
C ASN A 31 -39.31 20.36 -7.04
N THR A 32 -40.26 21.16 -6.57
CA THR A 32 -40.63 22.42 -7.22
C THR A 32 -39.47 23.42 -7.24
N ILE A 33 -38.74 23.56 -6.12
CA ILE A 33 -37.62 24.50 -6.01
C ILE A 33 -36.43 24.02 -6.85
N HIS A 34 -36.06 22.74 -6.79
CA HIS A 34 -34.97 22.20 -7.61
C HIS A 34 -35.26 22.26 -9.11
N ARG A 35 -36.52 22.07 -9.52
CA ARG A 35 -36.92 22.19 -10.93
C ARG A 35 -36.69 23.60 -11.46
N VAL A 36 -37.06 24.62 -10.68
CA VAL A 36 -36.95 26.02 -11.11
C VAL A 36 -35.50 26.52 -11.05
N ILE A 37 -34.72 26.09 -10.06
CA ILE A 37 -33.29 26.43 -9.94
C ILE A 37 -32.46 25.88 -11.13
N ARG A 38 -32.83 24.73 -11.69
CA ARG A 38 -32.12 24.12 -12.84
C ARG A 38 -32.41 24.78 -14.19
N LEU A 39 -33.44 25.64 -14.29
CA LEU A 39 -33.79 26.29 -15.54
C LEU A 39 -32.86 27.50 -15.78
N PRO A 40 -32.12 27.53 -16.90
CA PRO A 40 -31.19 28.63 -17.20
C PRO A 40 -31.96 29.94 -17.38
N GLY A 41 -31.53 31.00 -16.70
CA GLY A 41 -32.17 32.32 -16.74
C GLY A 41 -33.17 32.61 -15.62
N LEU A 42 -33.58 31.60 -14.83
CA LEU A 42 -34.51 31.77 -13.71
C LEU A 42 -33.84 31.96 -12.35
N SER A 43 -32.52 31.80 -12.24
CA SER A 43 -31.80 31.86 -10.95
C SER A 43 -32.00 33.19 -10.22
N GLN A 44 -31.98 34.31 -10.95
CA GLN A 44 -32.19 35.66 -10.40
C GLN A 44 -33.59 35.84 -9.77
N TYR A 45 -34.62 35.22 -10.35
CA TYR A 45 -36.00 35.31 -9.84
C TYR A 45 -36.24 34.43 -8.61
N VAL A 46 -35.37 33.45 -8.37
CA VAL A 46 -35.47 32.51 -7.25
C VAL A 46 -34.71 33.02 -6.01
N GLN A 47 -33.71 33.88 -6.18
CA GLN A 47 -32.93 34.46 -5.08
C GLN A 47 -33.80 35.16 -4.03
N GLN A 48 -34.63 36.14 -4.44
CA GLN A 48 -35.47 36.88 -3.50
C GLN A 48 -36.45 35.98 -2.70
N PRO A 49 -37.19 35.06 -3.34
CA PRO A 49 -38.02 34.12 -2.60
C PRO A 49 -37.24 33.18 -1.65
N LEU A 50 -36.01 32.78 -2.01
CA LEU A 50 -35.15 32.00 -1.10
C LEU A 50 -34.69 32.83 0.09
N THR A 51 -34.31 34.10 -0.10
CA THR A 51 -33.93 35.01 1.00
C THR A 51 -35.07 35.19 2.01
N VAL A 52 -36.32 35.28 1.53
CA VAL A 52 -37.49 35.30 2.42
C VAL A 52 -37.66 33.96 3.14
N GLY A 53 -37.45 32.84 2.42
CA GLY A 53 -37.52 31.49 2.98
C GLY A 53 -36.50 31.22 4.09
N LEU A 54 -35.34 31.88 4.10
CA LEU A 54 -34.35 31.76 5.18
C LEU A 54 -34.90 32.24 6.54
N LYS A 55 -35.84 33.19 6.53
CA LYS A 55 -36.46 33.80 7.73
C LYS A 55 -37.83 33.23 8.08
N ASP A 56 -38.24 32.15 7.40
CA ASP A 56 -39.57 31.57 7.59
C ASP A 56 -39.71 30.94 8.99
N LYS A 57 -40.94 30.89 9.50
CA LYS A 57 -41.25 30.26 10.80
C LYS A 57 -41.11 28.74 10.73
N ALA A 58 -41.47 28.12 9.60
CA ALA A 58 -41.44 26.69 9.40
C ALA A 58 -40.01 26.21 9.09
N ALA A 59 -39.52 25.24 9.87
CA ALA A 59 -38.19 24.66 9.67
C ALA A 59 -38.04 24.00 8.28
N CYS A 60 -39.10 23.39 7.75
CA CYS A 60 -39.06 22.77 6.41
C CYS A 60 -38.76 23.79 5.30
N VAL A 61 -39.29 25.01 5.41
CA VAL A 61 -39.06 26.10 4.47
C VAL A 61 -37.61 26.56 4.54
N ARG A 62 -37.09 26.76 5.76
CA ARG A 62 -35.68 27.12 5.99
C ARG A 62 -34.72 26.07 5.44
N ARG A 63 -34.96 24.77 5.66
CA ARG A 63 -34.13 23.68 5.14
C ARG A 63 -33.98 23.74 3.62
N VAL A 64 -35.09 23.91 2.89
CA VAL A 64 -35.05 23.97 1.42
C VAL A 64 -34.50 25.30 0.92
N ALA A 65 -34.73 26.41 1.63
CA ALA A 65 -34.15 27.70 1.28
C ALA A 65 -32.61 27.65 1.31
N VAL A 66 -32.05 27.04 2.36
CA VAL A 66 -30.61 26.85 2.55
C VAL A 66 -30.00 25.97 1.45
N LEU A 67 -30.60 24.79 1.20
CA LEU A 67 -30.15 23.91 0.12
C LEU A 67 -30.33 24.54 -1.27
N GLY A 68 -31.34 25.39 -1.44
CA GLY A 68 -31.57 26.15 -2.64
C GLY A 68 -30.43 27.14 -2.92
N TRP A 69 -29.96 27.85 -1.90
CA TRP A 69 -28.79 28.73 -2.00
C TRP A 69 -27.51 27.97 -2.33
N ALA A 70 -27.24 26.85 -1.66
CA ALA A 70 -26.12 25.97 -2.02
C ALA A 70 -26.20 25.52 -3.50
N LYS A 71 -27.41 25.16 -3.96
CA LYS A 71 -27.60 24.72 -5.34
C LYS A 71 -27.41 25.84 -6.37
N ILE A 72 -27.84 27.08 -6.07
CA ILE A 72 -27.57 28.24 -6.93
C ILE A 72 -26.07 28.44 -7.09
N HIS A 73 -25.32 28.41 -5.99
CA HIS A 73 -23.86 28.51 -6.02
C HIS A 73 -23.23 27.38 -6.87
N SER A 74 -23.68 26.13 -6.68
CA SER A 74 -23.18 24.97 -7.48
C SER A 74 -23.41 25.09 -8.99
N LEU A 75 -24.43 25.85 -9.41
CA LEU A 75 -24.77 26.03 -10.83
C LEU A 75 -24.10 27.27 -11.43
N GLN A 76 -23.82 28.28 -10.60
CA GLN A 76 -23.26 29.57 -11.00
C GLN A 76 -22.13 29.99 -10.04
N PRO A 77 -20.99 29.27 -10.04
CA PRO A 77 -19.90 29.55 -9.09
C PRO A 77 -19.29 30.95 -9.28
N ASN A 78 -19.32 31.49 -10.49
CA ASN A 78 -18.74 32.81 -10.81
C ASN A 78 -19.61 34.01 -10.39
N THR A 79 -20.77 33.78 -9.77
CA THR A 79 -21.66 34.87 -9.33
C THR A 79 -21.38 35.18 -7.88
N GLU A 80 -20.87 36.39 -7.61
CA GLU A 80 -20.66 36.87 -6.24
C GLU A 80 -21.99 36.81 -5.45
N MET A 81 -21.96 36.12 -4.31
CA MET A 81 -23.10 36.05 -3.43
C MET A 81 -23.20 37.31 -2.56
N ASP A 82 -24.41 37.81 -2.39
CA ASP A 82 -24.66 38.94 -1.49
C ASP A 82 -24.18 38.62 -0.07
N VAL A 83 -23.32 39.48 0.49
CA VAL A 83 -22.80 39.37 1.86
C VAL A 83 -23.93 39.26 2.90
N ALA A 84 -25.08 39.87 2.62
CA ALA A 84 -26.27 39.78 3.46
C ALA A 84 -26.80 38.33 3.57
N VAL A 85 -26.78 37.56 2.49
CA VAL A 85 -27.24 36.16 2.49
C VAL A 85 -26.29 35.28 3.29
N VAL A 86 -24.98 35.49 3.13
CA VAL A 86 -23.95 34.78 3.91
C VAL A 86 -24.14 35.05 5.41
N ASN A 87 -24.37 36.30 5.81
CA ASN A 87 -24.65 36.66 7.20
C ASN A 87 -25.90 36.00 7.77
N GLU A 88 -26.98 35.91 6.99
CA GLU A 88 -28.20 35.19 7.39
C GLU A 88 -27.94 33.69 7.55
N LEU A 89 -27.17 33.07 6.66
CA LEU A 89 -26.76 31.67 6.78
C LEU A 89 -25.92 31.42 8.05
N TYR A 90 -25.00 32.34 8.40
CA TYR A 90 -24.29 32.30 9.69
C TYR A 90 -25.24 32.44 10.88
N GLY A 91 -26.30 33.25 10.77
CA GLY A 91 -27.36 33.36 11.77
C GLY A 91 -28.10 32.04 12.00
N LEU A 92 -28.37 31.30 10.92
CA LEU A 92 -29.04 30.00 10.95
C LEU A 92 -28.19 28.85 11.52
N LEU A 93 -26.89 29.06 11.80
CA LEU A 93 -26.11 28.09 12.56
C LEU A 93 -26.61 27.93 14.00
N ARG A 94 -27.40 28.90 14.51
CA ARG A 94 -28.04 28.84 15.83
C ARG A 94 -29.52 28.45 15.78
N ASP A 95 -29.99 27.91 14.65
CA ASP A 95 -31.38 27.52 14.47
C ASP A 95 -31.82 26.48 15.52
N PRO A 96 -33.06 26.53 16.02
CA PRO A 96 -33.59 25.51 16.91
C PRO A 96 -33.59 24.10 16.28
N ASP A 97 -33.79 24.01 14.95
CA ASP A 97 -33.84 22.77 14.21
C ASP A 97 -32.43 22.30 13.80
N PRO A 98 -31.99 21.11 14.25
CA PRO A 98 -30.64 20.62 13.98
C PRO A 98 -30.39 20.34 12.50
N VAL A 99 -31.42 19.97 11.74
CA VAL A 99 -31.30 19.67 10.30
C VAL A 99 -31.12 20.95 9.50
N VAL A 100 -31.79 22.05 9.87
CA VAL A 100 -31.50 23.38 9.28
C VAL A 100 -30.05 23.74 9.55
N MET A 101 -29.59 23.64 10.80
CA MET A 101 -28.23 23.98 11.19
C MET A 101 -27.17 23.19 10.39
N VAL A 102 -27.32 21.87 10.26
CA VAL A 102 -26.39 21.02 9.49
C VAL A 102 -26.41 21.38 8.00
N ASN A 103 -27.60 21.56 7.41
CA ASN A 103 -27.72 21.99 6.01
C ASN A 103 -27.10 23.37 5.79
N CYS A 104 -27.22 24.28 6.76
CA CYS A 104 -26.58 25.61 6.71
C CYS A 104 -25.07 25.49 6.74
N LEU A 105 -24.55 24.64 7.62
CA LEU A 105 -23.12 24.37 7.71
C LEU A 105 -22.59 23.83 6.38
N ARG A 106 -23.28 22.86 5.79
CA ARG A 106 -22.94 22.28 4.48
C ARG A 106 -23.01 23.32 3.35
N ALA A 107 -24.05 24.15 3.34
CA ALA A 107 -24.21 25.21 2.36
C ALA A 107 -23.10 26.26 2.47
N LEU A 108 -22.77 26.70 3.68
CA LEU A 108 -21.69 27.65 3.93
C LEU A 108 -20.32 27.06 3.54
N GLU A 109 -20.10 25.77 3.77
CA GLU A 109 -18.87 25.09 3.39
C GLU A 109 -18.69 25.02 1.87
N GLU A 110 -19.78 24.81 1.12
CA GLU A 110 -19.77 24.83 -0.35
C GLU A 110 -19.63 26.25 -0.92
N ILE A 111 -20.30 27.23 -0.32
CA ILE A 111 -20.26 28.64 -0.77
C ILE A 111 -18.89 29.26 -0.51
N LEU A 112 -18.31 29.02 0.67
CA LEU A 112 -17.05 29.64 1.09
C LEU A 112 -15.83 28.78 0.74
N GLN A 113 -15.99 27.79 -0.17
CA GLN A 113 -14.92 26.86 -0.51
C GLN A 113 -13.66 27.58 -1.02
N GLU A 114 -13.81 28.67 -1.78
CA GLU A 114 -12.70 29.49 -2.28
C GLU A 114 -11.98 30.27 -1.16
N GLU A 115 -12.69 30.63 -0.09
CA GLU A 115 -12.16 31.34 1.07
C GLU A 115 -11.55 30.40 2.14
N GLY A 116 -11.57 29.08 1.90
CA GLY A 116 -11.12 28.06 2.85
C GLY A 116 -12.20 27.51 3.77
N GLY A 117 -13.47 27.78 3.47
CA GLY A 117 -14.66 27.25 4.14
C GLY A 117 -15.17 28.09 5.31
N VAL A 118 -16.01 27.50 6.16
CA VAL A 118 -16.69 28.25 7.24
C VAL A 118 -15.71 28.74 8.31
N ALA A 119 -15.76 30.04 8.63
CA ALA A 119 -14.98 30.61 9.73
C ALA A 119 -15.63 30.30 11.09
N ILE A 120 -14.96 29.45 11.89
CA ILE A 120 -15.50 28.98 13.17
C ILE A 120 -14.92 29.79 14.32
N ASN A 121 -15.79 30.54 14.99
CA ASN A 121 -15.46 31.24 16.23
C ASN A 121 -15.74 30.36 17.46
N LYS A 122 -15.09 30.63 18.59
CA LYS A 122 -15.32 29.96 19.89
C LYS A 122 -16.81 29.70 20.23
N PRO A 123 -17.72 30.71 20.19
CA PRO A 123 -19.13 30.48 20.50
C PRO A 123 -19.85 29.58 19.49
N ILE A 124 -19.44 29.61 18.21
CA ILE A 124 -19.99 28.73 17.18
C ILE A 124 -19.51 27.30 17.43
N ALA A 125 -18.21 27.10 17.69
CA ALA A 125 -17.63 25.81 18.02
C ALA A 125 -18.33 25.16 19.24
N HIS A 126 -18.47 25.90 20.34
CA HIS A 126 -19.13 25.39 21.55
C HIS A 126 -20.62 25.09 21.32
N HIS A 127 -21.32 25.92 20.52
CA HIS A 127 -22.72 25.66 20.20
C HIS A 127 -22.88 24.38 19.37
N LEU A 128 -22.06 24.21 18.34
CA LEU A 128 -22.06 23.05 17.46
C LEU A 128 -21.68 21.77 18.23
N LEU A 129 -20.64 21.83 19.08
CA LEU A 129 -20.23 20.73 19.94
C LEU A 129 -21.36 20.31 20.89
N ASN A 130 -21.98 21.25 21.61
CA ASN A 130 -23.08 20.93 22.52
C ASN A 130 -24.27 20.30 21.79
N ARG A 131 -24.64 20.82 20.61
CA ARG A 131 -25.73 20.24 19.80
C ARG A 131 -25.38 18.85 19.25
N CYS A 132 -24.12 18.63 18.88
CA CYS A 132 -23.62 17.35 18.39
C CYS A 132 -23.59 16.29 19.49
N VAL A 133 -22.99 16.62 20.65
CA VAL A 133 -22.80 15.72 21.79
C VAL A 133 -24.13 15.33 22.44
N LEU A 134 -25.11 16.24 22.48
CA LEU A 134 -26.46 15.95 22.97
C LEU A 134 -27.28 15.04 22.03
N LYS A 135 -26.68 14.48 20.97
CA LYS A 135 -27.32 13.61 19.97
C LYS A 135 -28.59 14.21 19.36
N LEU A 136 -28.67 15.54 19.31
CA LEU A 136 -29.81 16.23 18.71
C LEU A 136 -29.73 16.19 17.18
N CYS A 137 -28.53 16.02 16.63
CA CYS A 137 -28.30 15.83 15.21
C CYS A 137 -28.39 14.35 14.84
N ASP A 138 -28.72 14.07 13.58
CA ASP A 138 -28.64 12.72 13.03
C ASP A 138 -27.17 12.27 12.88
N VAL A 139 -26.97 10.98 12.62
CA VAL A 139 -25.63 10.38 12.52
C VAL A 139 -24.75 11.08 11.48
N TRP A 140 -25.34 11.48 10.34
CA TRP A 140 -24.63 12.17 9.26
C TRP A 140 -24.31 13.62 9.63
N GLY A 141 -25.28 14.33 10.21
CA GLY A 141 -25.06 15.69 10.69
C GLY A 141 -24.00 15.78 11.79
N GLN A 142 -23.95 14.81 12.71
CA GLN A 142 -22.89 14.73 13.71
C GLN A 142 -21.51 14.58 13.07
N SER A 143 -21.37 13.67 12.08
CA SER A 143 -20.11 13.48 11.37
C SER A 143 -19.66 14.73 10.61
N GLU A 144 -20.60 15.45 9.99
CA GLU A 144 -20.31 16.67 9.23
C GLU A 144 -19.88 17.81 10.15
N VAL A 145 -20.59 18.02 11.27
CA VAL A 145 -20.20 18.98 12.30
C VAL A 145 -18.80 18.70 12.82
N LEU A 146 -18.49 17.44 13.15
CA LEU A 146 -17.16 17.04 13.63
C LEU A 146 -16.07 17.25 12.57
N ALA A 147 -16.38 17.05 11.29
CA ALA A 147 -15.44 17.30 10.20
C ALA A 147 -15.08 18.79 10.09
N VAL A 148 -16.08 19.67 10.14
CA VAL A 148 -15.88 21.13 10.08
C VAL A 148 -15.11 21.63 11.30
N LEU A 149 -15.38 21.08 12.49
CA LEU A 149 -14.69 21.42 13.74
C LEU A 149 -13.18 21.11 13.74
N GLN A 150 -12.67 20.28 12.82
CA GLN A 150 -11.21 20.02 12.72
C GLN A 150 -10.41 21.27 12.36
N ARG A 151 -11.04 22.29 11.76
CA ARG A 151 -10.38 23.56 11.46
C ARG A 151 -10.29 24.48 12.68
N TYR A 152 -11.08 24.22 13.72
CA TYR A 152 -11.06 25.03 14.94
C TYR A 152 -9.87 24.62 15.82
N ARG A 153 -9.01 25.58 16.18
CA ARG A 153 -7.92 25.38 17.14
C ARG A 153 -8.20 26.14 18.44
N PRO A 154 -8.29 25.45 19.59
CA PRO A 154 -8.47 26.11 20.88
C PRO A 154 -7.25 26.98 21.22
N ARG A 155 -7.49 28.13 21.85
CA ARG A 155 -6.43 29.11 22.19
C ARG A 155 -5.79 28.86 23.55
N GLY A 156 -6.44 28.10 24.43
CA GLY A 156 -5.97 27.79 25.78
C GLY A 156 -6.18 26.33 26.14
N GLU A 157 -5.41 25.86 27.11
CA GLU A 157 -5.44 24.46 27.57
C GLU A 157 -6.77 24.11 28.26
N ASP A 158 -7.31 25.02 29.09
CA ASP A 158 -8.61 24.79 29.76
C ASP A 158 -9.73 24.55 28.74
N GLU A 159 -9.78 25.37 27.69
CA GLU A 159 -10.76 25.22 26.61
C GLU A 159 -10.56 23.91 25.82
N LEU A 160 -9.31 23.50 25.62
CA LEU A 160 -9.02 22.21 25.00
C LEU A 160 -9.58 21.08 25.86
N PHE A 161 -9.30 21.05 27.16
CA PHE A 161 -9.80 20.00 28.05
C PHE A 161 -11.33 20.00 28.20
N ASP A 162 -11.98 21.17 28.19
CA ASP A 162 -13.44 21.28 28.14
C ASP A 162 -14.00 20.61 26.87
N ILE A 163 -13.42 20.92 25.70
CA ILE A 163 -13.83 20.32 24.42
C ILE A 163 -13.59 18.81 24.42
N LEU A 164 -12.45 18.34 24.90
CA LEU A 164 -12.14 16.90 24.96
C LEU A 164 -13.12 16.16 25.88
N SER A 165 -13.49 16.76 27.02
CA SER A 165 -14.48 16.19 27.94
C SER A 165 -15.87 16.09 27.31
N LEU A 166 -16.23 17.03 26.43
CA LEU A 166 -17.47 16.97 25.65
C LEU A 166 -17.42 15.88 24.57
N LEU A 167 -16.25 15.64 23.96
CA LEU A 167 -16.08 14.64 22.89
C LEU A 167 -15.96 13.19 23.42
N ASP A 168 -15.50 13.00 24.66
CA ASP A 168 -15.28 11.69 25.28
C ASP A 168 -16.48 10.71 25.15
N PRO A 169 -17.74 11.10 25.44
CA PRO A 169 -18.89 10.21 25.24
C PRO A 169 -19.16 9.87 23.77
N ALA A 170 -18.75 10.71 22.81
CA ALA A 170 -18.93 10.46 21.38
C ALA A 170 -17.89 9.44 20.83
N LEU A 171 -16.73 9.31 21.47
CA LEU A 171 -15.75 8.26 21.16
C LEU A 171 -16.32 6.86 21.37
N LEU A 172 -17.23 6.69 22.32
CA LEU A 172 -17.88 5.42 22.65
C LEU A 172 -19.15 5.16 21.81
N SER A 173 -19.42 5.97 20.79
CA SER A 173 -20.64 5.84 20.00
C SER A 173 -20.67 4.53 19.19
N HIS A 174 -21.84 3.88 19.13
CA HIS A 174 -22.05 2.66 18.32
C HIS A 174 -22.03 2.93 16.82
N HIS A 175 -22.21 4.19 16.41
CA HIS A 175 -22.19 4.58 15.00
C HIS A 175 -20.75 4.85 14.57
N ALA A 176 -20.18 3.92 13.82
CA ALA A 176 -18.79 4.00 13.34
C ALA A 176 -18.40 5.35 12.69
N PRO A 177 -19.25 6.01 11.87
CA PRO A 177 -18.89 7.31 11.28
C PRO A 177 -18.70 8.42 12.31
N VAL A 178 -19.56 8.46 13.34
CA VAL A 178 -19.48 9.47 14.41
C VAL A 178 -18.23 9.22 15.25
N MET A 179 -18.05 7.98 15.72
CA MET A 179 -16.85 7.60 16.49
C MET A 179 -15.58 7.90 15.70
N ALA A 180 -15.53 7.58 14.41
CA ALA A 180 -14.34 7.80 13.60
C ALA A 180 -14.05 9.29 13.38
N ALA A 181 -15.08 10.11 13.15
CA ALA A 181 -14.95 11.56 13.05
C ALA A 181 -14.54 12.19 14.39
N THR A 182 -15.09 11.70 15.50
CA THR A 182 -14.71 12.14 16.86
C THR A 182 -13.27 11.78 17.15
N LEU A 183 -12.85 10.55 16.87
CA LEU A 183 -11.47 10.10 17.11
C LEU A 183 -10.48 10.93 16.30
N ARG A 184 -10.75 11.17 15.02
CA ARG A 184 -9.92 12.05 14.18
C ARG A 184 -9.79 13.45 14.77
N LEU A 185 -10.91 14.08 15.15
CA LEU A 185 -10.90 15.40 15.77
C LEU A 185 -10.09 15.37 17.07
N PHE A 186 -10.32 14.39 17.92
CA PHE A 186 -9.64 14.20 19.20
C PHE A 186 -8.11 14.07 19.00
N LEU A 187 -7.66 13.22 18.08
CA LEU A 187 -6.24 13.03 17.77
C LEU A 187 -5.61 14.30 17.16
N SER A 188 -6.35 15.04 16.33
CA SER A 188 -5.86 16.29 15.74
C SER A 188 -5.63 17.38 16.81
N LEU A 189 -6.55 17.49 17.78
CA LEU A 189 -6.47 18.43 18.89
C LEU A 189 -5.37 18.04 19.89
N CYS A 190 -5.17 16.74 20.12
CA CYS A 190 -4.19 16.20 21.07
C CYS A 190 -2.83 15.89 20.44
N SER A 191 -2.52 16.39 19.24
CA SER A 191 -1.24 16.10 18.56
C SER A 191 0.01 16.47 19.39
N THR A 192 -0.12 17.37 20.35
CA THR A 192 0.94 17.76 21.31
C THR A 192 0.96 16.93 22.60
N LEU A 193 -0.05 16.10 22.86
CA LEU A 193 -0.26 15.34 24.10
C LEU A 193 -0.41 13.83 23.83
N PRO A 194 0.71 13.08 23.69
CA PRO A 194 0.68 11.68 23.29
C PRO A 194 -0.07 10.77 24.28
N ALA A 195 0.04 11.02 25.60
CA ALA A 195 -0.66 10.22 26.60
C ALA A 195 -2.19 10.30 26.48
N VAL A 196 -2.70 11.47 26.11
CA VAL A 196 -4.15 11.70 25.93
C VAL A 196 -4.63 11.01 24.66
N CYS A 197 -3.85 11.06 23.58
CA CYS A 197 -4.10 10.29 22.35
C CYS A 197 -4.21 8.79 22.62
N MET A 198 -3.27 8.23 23.38
CA MET A 198 -3.30 6.80 23.74
C MET A 198 -4.58 6.42 24.48
N SER A 199 -4.98 7.23 25.47
CA SER A 199 -6.22 6.99 26.21
C SER A 199 -7.48 7.06 25.31
N ALA A 200 -7.45 7.87 24.25
CA ALA A 200 -8.55 7.96 23.30
C ALA A 200 -8.63 6.73 22.39
N LEU A 201 -7.47 6.22 21.95
CA LEU A 201 -7.37 4.97 21.18
C LEU A 201 -7.89 3.77 21.97
N GLU A 202 -7.52 3.66 23.25
CA GLU A 202 -8.02 2.62 24.16
C GLU A 202 -9.55 2.64 24.29
N ARG A 203 -10.15 3.84 24.38
CA ARG A 203 -11.61 4.00 24.42
C ARG A 203 -12.28 3.64 23.09
N ALA A 204 -11.68 4.05 21.97
CA ALA A 204 -12.21 3.77 20.62
C ALA A 204 -12.10 2.29 20.22
N ARG A 205 -11.29 1.50 20.93
CA ARG A 205 -11.11 0.05 20.74
C ARG A 205 -12.43 -0.71 20.62
N GLY A 206 -13.35 -0.48 21.55
CA GLY A 206 -14.64 -1.19 21.60
C GLY A 206 -15.51 -0.94 20.37
N PRO A 207 -15.83 0.32 20.04
CA PRO A 207 -16.57 0.68 18.83
C PRO A 207 -15.92 0.21 17.52
N LEU A 208 -14.58 0.27 17.41
CA LEU A 208 -13.86 -0.22 16.23
C LEU A 208 -13.99 -1.74 16.05
N LEU A 209 -13.87 -2.49 17.15
CA LEU A 209 -14.11 -3.93 17.15
C LEU A 209 -15.56 -4.27 16.78
N ALA A 210 -16.53 -3.46 17.24
CA ALA A 210 -17.93 -3.63 16.84
C ALA A 210 -18.14 -3.35 15.35
N ALA A 211 -17.46 -2.36 14.79
CA ALA A 211 -17.50 -2.06 13.35
C ALA A 211 -16.89 -3.18 12.50
N ALA A 212 -15.77 -3.76 12.95
CA ALA A 212 -15.15 -4.93 12.32
C ALA A 212 -16.05 -6.19 12.40
N GLY A 213 -16.91 -6.28 13.42
CA GLY A 213 -17.92 -7.34 13.55
C GLY A 213 -19.24 -7.07 12.80
N SER A 214 -19.37 -5.93 12.10
CA SER A 214 -20.63 -5.54 11.47
C SER A 214 -21.09 -6.50 10.36
N THR A 215 -22.39 -6.55 10.10
CA THR A 215 -22.99 -7.36 9.02
C THR A 215 -22.67 -6.81 7.63
N SER A 216 -22.48 -5.49 7.49
CA SER A 216 -22.03 -4.88 6.23
C SER A 216 -20.57 -5.22 5.97
N ARG A 217 -20.32 -5.78 4.78
CA ARG A 217 -18.98 -6.19 4.34
C ARG A 217 -18.07 -4.99 4.11
N GLU A 218 -18.65 -3.91 3.60
CA GLU A 218 -17.98 -2.66 3.29
C GLU A 218 -17.54 -1.97 4.58
N LEU A 219 -18.43 -1.89 5.58
CA LEU A 219 -18.10 -1.33 6.88
C LEU A 219 -17.04 -2.16 7.61
N ARG A 220 -17.15 -3.50 7.54
CA ARG A 220 -16.14 -4.41 8.09
C ARG A 220 -14.77 -4.19 7.46
N TYR A 221 -14.70 -4.15 6.13
CA TYR A 221 -13.46 -3.91 5.41
C TYR A 221 -12.85 -2.55 5.77
N ALA A 222 -13.66 -1.49 5.77
CA ALA A 222 -13.20 -0.16 6.14
C ALA A 222 -12.67 -0.13 7.58
N ALA A 223 -13.37 -0.77 8.53
CA ALA A 223 -12.92 -0.87 9.92
C ALA A 223 -11.57 -1.59 10.03
N LEU A 224 -11.36 -2.68 9.28
CA LEU A 224 -10.08 -3.41 9.27
C LEU A 224 -8.92 -2.55 8.75
N CYS A 225 -9.11 -1.79 7.66
CA CYS A 225 -8.08 -0.87 7.17
C CYS A 225 -7.72 0.22 8.19
N HIS A 226 -8.72 0.75 8.89
CA HIS A 226 -8.49 1.73 9.95
C HIS A 226 -7.81 1.11 11.17
N ILE A 227 -8.12 -0.15 11.51
CA ILE A 227 -7.45 -0.90 12.58
C ILE A 227 -5.98 -1.12 12.24
N GLN A 228 -5.64 -1.54 11.02
CA GLN A 228 -4.25 -1.67 10.57
C GLN A 228 -3.48 -0.35 10.74
N LEU A 229 -4.12 0.78 10.44
CA LEU A 229 -3.50 2.10 10.64
C LEU A 229 -3.19 2.38 12.12
N LEU A 230 -4.07 1.98 13.04
CA LEU A 230 -3.85 2.13 14.48
C LEU A 230 -2.69 1.26 14.97
N LEU A 231 -2.63 0.02 14.51
CA LEU A 231 -1.62 -0.96 14.92
C LEU A 231 -0.20 -0.58 14.49
N ARG A 232 -0.04 0.25 13.45
CA ARG A 232 1.26 0.86 13.11
C ARG A 232 1.84 1.73 14.22
N SER A 233 0.98 2.40 14.98
CA SER A 233 1.42 3.24 16.10
C SER A 233 1.48 2.48 17.41
N GLU A 234 0.54 1.56 17.64
CA GLU A 234 0.45 0.78 18.86
C GLU A 234 0.04 -0.68 18.55
N PRO A 235 1.02 -1.58 18.33
CA PRO A 235 0.74 -2.97 17.93
C PRO A 235 0.05 -3.77 19.05
N GLY A 236 0.20 -3.37 20.32
CA GLY A 236 -0.40 -4.05 21.47
C GLY A 236 -1.88 -3.74 21.72
N LEU A 237 -2.45 -2.69 21.09
CA LEU A 237 -3.76 -2.13 21.48
C LEU A 237 -4.91 -3.15 21.47
N LEU A 238 -4.88 -4.09 20.51
CA LEU A 238 -5.92 -5.08 20.27
C LEU A 238 -5.51 -6.52 20.63
N GLY A 239 -4.38 -6.69 21.32
CA GLY A 239 -3.79 -7.99 21.62
C GLY A 239 -4.73 -8.96 22.35
N GLU A 240 -5.58 -8.47 23.27
CA GLU A 240 -6.56 -9.31 24.00
C GLU A 240 -7.68 -9.87 23.09
N HIS A 241 -7.99 -9.17 22.00
CA HIS A 241 -9.16 -9.45 21.15
C HIS A 241 -8.79 -10.14 19.84
N TYR A 242 -7.56 -10.65 19.71
CA TYR A 242 -7.04 -11.27 18.48
C TYR A 242 -7.98 -12.33 17.88
N LYS A 243 -8.67 -13.12 18.72
CA LYS A 243 -9.62 -14.16 18.31
C LYS A 243 -10.79 -13.64 17.45
N ARG A 244 -11.14 -12.35 17.56
CA ARG A 244 -12.20 -11.74 16.73
C ARG A 244 -11.78 -11.55 15.27
N PHE A 245 -10.48 -11.58 14.99
CA PHE A 245 -9.92 -11.44 13.65
C PHE A 245 -9.73 -12.78 12.94
N PHE A 246 -10.16 -13.90 13.52
CA PHE A 246 -10.21 -15.17 12.79
C PHE A 246 -11.19 -15.07 11.60
N CYS A 247 -10.81 -15.75 10.52
CA CYS A 247 -11.54 -15.71 9.25
C CYS A 247 -12.73 -16.66 9.31
N GLY A 248 -13.91 -16.16 8.94
CA GLY A 248 -15.09 -17.00 8.74
C GLY A 248 -15.08 -17.64 7.35
N TYR A 249 -15.67 -18.84 7.24
CA TYR A 249 -15.77 -19.55 5.96
C TYR A 249 -16.49 -18.75 4.86
N ALA A 250 -17.59 -18.07 5.22
CA ALA A 250 -18.42 -17.29 4.28
C ALA A 250 -17.86 -15.89 3.96
N GLU A 251 -16.67 -15.54 4.47
CA GLU A 251 -16.08 -14.22 4.24
C GLU A 251 -15.39 -14.14 2.86
N PRO A 252 -15.52 -13.01 2.14
CA PRO A 252 -14.78 -12.77 0.91
C PRO A 252 -13.25 -12.73 1.13
N PRO A 253 -12.45 -13.07 0.08
CA PRO A 253 -10.99 -13.17 0.20
C PRO A 253 -10.33 -11.87 0.66
N TYR A 254 -10.76 -10.72 0.14
CA TYR A 254 -10.21 -9.41 0.53
C TYR A 254 -10.39 -9.08 2.03
N ILE A 255 -11.44 -9.60 2.69
CA ILE A 255 -11.62 -9.46 4.14
C ILE A 255 -10.68 -10.40 4.89
N LYS A 256 -10.56 -11.64 4.41
CA LYS A 256 -9.64 -12.64 5.00
C LYS A 256 -8.20 -12.15 4.94
N GLN A 257 -7.78 -11.58 3.81
CA GLN A 257 -6.44 -11.00 3.61
C GLN A 257 -6.13 -9.92 4.64
N ASN A 258 -7.01 -8.92 4.80
CA ASN A 258 -6.79 -7.85 5.78
C ASN A 258 -6.79 -8.37 7.22
N LYS A 259 -7.65 -9.35 7.54
CA LYS A 259 -7.66 -10.00 8.85
C LYS A 259 -6.35 -10.72 9.14
N MET A 260 -5.79 -11.44 8.16
CA MET A 260 -4.49 -12.11 8.30
C MET A 260 -3.36 -11.10 8.54
N GLN A 261 -3.35 -9.98 7.82
CA GLN A 261 -2.38 -8.90 8.06
C GLN A 261 -2.50 -8.31 9.48
N VAL A 262 -3.74 -8.08 9.96
CA VAL A 262 -3.97 -7.64 11.35
C VAL A 262 -3.49 -8.70 12.35
N LEU A 263 -3.70 -9.99 12.08
CA LEU A 263 -3.23 -11.06 12.96
C LEU A 263 -1.70 -11.07 13.10
N VAL A 264 -0.96 -10.81 12.01
CA VAL A 264 0.52 -10.73 12.03
C VAL A 264 1.00 -9.62 12.97
N GLU A 265 0.35 -8.46 12.96
CA GLU A 265 0.72 -7.32 13.82
C GLU A 265 0.37 -7.55 15.30
N LEU A 266 -0.57 -8.46 15.60
CA LEU A 266 -1.05 -8.76 16.96
C LEU A 266 -0.36 -9.96 17.61
N VAL A 267 0.61 -10.59 16.95
CA VAL A 267 1.28 -11.78 17.50
C VAL A 267 2.19 -11.42 18.68
N ASN A 268 2.04 -12.18 19.78
CA ASN A 268 2.80 -12.11 21.01
C ASN A 268 3.16 -13.53 21.48
N ASP A 269 4.05 -13.65 22.48
CA ASP A 269 4.51 -14.94 23.01
C ASP A 269 3.38 -15.86 23.50
N ASP A 270 2.30 -15.27 24.03
CA ASP A 270 1.16 -16.01 24.57
C ASP A 270 0.18 -16.52 23.50
N ASN A 271 0.05 -15.80 22.37
CA ASN A 271 -0.98 -16.10 21.36
C ASN A 271 -0.45 -16.80 20.11
N VAL A 272 0.88 -16.79 19.90
CA VAL A 272 1.52 -17.27 18.66
C VAL A 272 1.13 -18.70 18.30
N ALA A 273 1.01 -19.61 19.28
CA ALA A 273 0.64 -21.00 19.01
C ALA A 273 -0.76 -21.11 18.36
N MET A 274 -1.74 -20.43 18.96
CA MET A 274 -3.12 -20.44 18.47
C MET A 274 -3.26 -19.74 17.11
N VAL A 275 -2.52 -18.64 16.89
CA VAL A 275 -2.56 -17.92 15.61
C VAL A 275 -1.93 -18.76 14.50
N LEU A 276 -0.79 -19.40 14.76
CA LEU A 276 -0.14 -20.27 13.78
C LEU A 276 -0.97 -21.52 13.44
N ASP A 277 -1.63 -22.13 14.42
CA ASP A 277 -2.53 -23.26 14.18
C ASP A 277 -3.71 -22.86 13.29
N GLU A 278 -4.27 -21.68 13.50
CA GLU A 278 -5.38 -21.16 12.69
C GLU A 278 -4.92 -20.78 11.27
N LEU A 279 -3.78 -20.07 11.13
CA LEU A 279 -3.18 -19.73 9.83
C LEU A 279 -2.83 -20.98 9.02
N ARG A 280 -2.34 -22.04 9.67
CA ARG A 280 -2.08 -23.33 9.02
C ARG A 280 -3.34 -23.90 8.37
N GLY A 281 -4.51 -23.75 8.98
CA GLY A 281 -5.79 -24.13 8.37
C GLY A 281 -6.08 -23.34 7.09
N TYR A 282 -5.76 -22.05 7.07
CA TYR A 282 -6.00 -21.16 5.94
C TYR A 282 -5.06 -21.43 4.75
N CYS A 283 -3.89 -22.02 4.98
CA CYS A 283 -2.97 -22.42 3.91
C CYS A 283 -3.59 -23.46 2.94
N THR A 284 -4.64 -24.16 3.35
CA THR A 284 -5.33 -25.17 2.53
C THR A 284 -6.73 -24.73 2.07
N ASP A 285 -7.02 -23.43 2.11
CA ASP A 285 -8.30 -22.88 1.63
C ASP A 285 -8.45 -23.09 0.11
N VAL A 286 -9.70 -23.14 -0.36
CA VAL A 286 -10.05 -23.35 -1.77
C VAL A 286 -9.58 -22.18 -2.65
N ASN A 287 -9.47 -20.98 -2.08
CA ASN A 287 -8.98 -19.80 -2.78
C ASN A 287 -7.45 -19.68 -2.66
N THR A 288 -6.76 -19.75 -3.80
CA THR A 288 -5.30 -19.65 -3.93
C THR A 288 -4.72 -18.35 -3.39
N GLU A 289 -5.41 -17.21 -3.54
CA GLU A 289 -4.93 -15.92 -3.02
C GLU A 289 -4.98 -15.88 -1.49
N THR A 290 -5.97 -16.55 -0.89
CA THR A 290 -6.11 -16.62 0.57
C THR A 290 -5.05 -17.55 1.16
N SER A 291 -4.80 -18.70 0.52
CA SER A 291 -3.73 -19.61 0.95
C SER A 291 -2.35 -18.98 0.82
N GLN A 292 -2.06 -18.28 -0.29
CA GLN A 292 -0.82 -17.52 -0.46
C GLN A 292 -0.65 -16.45 0.63
N THR A 293 -1.71 -15.69 0.93
CA THR A 293 -1.66 -14.66 1.97
C THR A 293 -1.42 -15.26 3.36
N ALA A 294 -2.01 -16.43 3.66
CA ALA A 294 -1.76 -17.15 4.90
C ALA A 294 -0.30 -17.62 5.02
N ILE A 295 0.27 -18.14 3.93
CA ILE A 295 1.67 -18.57 3.87
C ILE A 295 2.61 -17.37 4.08
N ASN A 296 2.34 -16.25 3.41
CA ASN A 296 3.09 -15.00 3.60
C ASN A 296 2.98 -14.48 5.04
N ALA A 297 1.80 -14.55 5.65
CA ALA A 297 1.60 -14.17 7.05
C ALA A 297 2.44 -15.03 8.01
N ILE A 298 2.52 -16.34 7.78
CA ILE A 298 3.41 -17.25 8.54
C ILE A 298 4.87 -16.83 8.35
N GLY A 299 5.28 -16.49 7.12
CA GLY A 299 6.62 -15.96 6.83
C GLY A 299 6.95 -14.68 7.63
N SER A 300 6.01 -13.73 7.71
CA SER A 300 6.18 -12.51 8.50
C SER A 300 6.34 -12.78 10.00
N ILE A 301 5.57 -13.74 10.55
CA ILE A 301 5.70 -14.18 11.95
C ILE A 301 7.03 -14.92 12.18
N GLY A 302 7.53 -15.62 11.16
CA GLY A 302 8.80 -16.35 11.18
C GLY A 302 10.03 -15.50 11.50
N ARG A 303 9.94 -14.17 11.34
CA ARG A 303 11.00 -13.24 11.76
C ARG A 303 11.26 -13.29 13.27
N SER A 304 10.21 -13.48 14.07
CA SER A 304 10.29 -13.55 15.54
C SER A 304 10.23 -14.98 16.05
N TYR A 305 9.47 -15.86 15.38
CA TYR A 305 9.22 -17.25 15.81
C TYR A 305 9.62 -18.26 14.74
N THR A 306 10.90 -18.23 14.37
CA THR A 306 11.44 -18.95 13.20
C THR A 306 11.18 -20.45 13.23
N ASP A 307 11.54 -21.16 14.31
CA ASP A 307 11.46 -22.64 14.36
C ASP A 307 10.04 -23.18 14.17
N ARG A 308 9.04 -22.54 14.79
CA ARG A 308 7.63 -22.96 14.68
C ARG A 308 7.08 -22.72 13.28
N CYS A 309 7.41 -21.57 12.68
CA CYS A 309 6.96 -21.22 11.34
C CYS A 309 7.60 -22.15 10.30
N LEU A 310 8.90 -22.44 10.43
CA LEU A 310 9.60 -23.38 9.55
C LEU A 310 8.98 -24.78 9.60
N ALA A 311 8.65 -25.30 10.79
CA ALA A 311 8.00 -26.61 10.91
C ALA A 311 6.66 -26.67 10.16
N ILE A 312 5.91 -25.56 10.15
CA ILE A 312 4.65 -25.48 9.39
C ILE A 312 4.93 -25.40 7.90
N LEU A 313 5.84 -24.51 7.46
CA LEU A 313 6.19 -24.33 6.05
C LEU A 313 6.74 -25.62 5.43
N THR A 314 7.64 -26.33 6.12
CA THR A 314 8.17 -27.62 5.64
C THR A 314 7.09 -28.70 5.62
N GLY A 315 6.17 -28.70 6.59
CA GLY A 315 5.00 -29.58 6.57
C GLY A 315 4.05 -29.31 5.40
N LEU A 316 3.91 -28.04 4.97
CA LEU A 316 3.08 -27.65 3.84
C LEU A 316 3.68 -28.09 2.50
N LEU A 317 5.01 -28.11 2.36
CA LEU A 317 5.66 -28.69 1.17
C LEU A 317 5.21 -30.14 0.96
N GLY A 318 5.09 -30.91 2.04
CA GLY A 318 4.60 -32.30 2.05
C GLY A 318 3.27 -32.55 1.33
N LEU A 319 2.42 -31.53 1.14
CA LEU A 319 1.14 -31.65 0.45
C LEU A 319 1.26 -31.82 -1.06
N LYS A 320 2.43 -31.49 -1.66
CA LYS A 320 2.70 -31.59 -3.11
C LYS A 320 1.66 -30.88 -3.99
N GLN A 321 1.10 -29.77 -3.51
CA GLN A 321 0.22 -28.91 -4.31
C GLN A 321 1.02 -27.75 -4.88
N GLU A 322 1.05 -27.63 -6.20
CA GLU A 322 1.89 -26.65 -6.92
C GLU A 322 1.80 -25.21 -6.37
N HIS A 323 0.58 -24.68 -6.23
CA HIS A 323 0.37 -23.30 -5.77
C HIS A 323 0.85 -23.06 -4.33
N ILE A 324 0.77 -24.09 -3.47
CA ILE A 324 1.29 -24.04 -2.09
C ILE A 324 2.81 -24.13 -2.11
N THR A 325 3.36 -25.08 -2.86
CA THR A 325 4.82 -25.27 -2.98
C THR A 325 5.50 -24.00 -3.49
N SER A 326 4.96 -23.36 -4.55
CA SER A 326 5.49 -22.10 -5.07
C SER A 326 5.48 -21.00 -3.99
N ALA A 327 4.36 -20.79 -3.32
CA ALA A 327 4.23 -19.77 -2.28
C ALA A 327 5.16 -20.03 -1.09
N VAL A 328 5.27 -21.28 -0.65
CA VAL A 328 6.16 -21.66 0.44
C VAL A 328 7.62 -21.40 0.07
N LEU A 329 8.06 -21.78 -1.13
CA LEU A 329 9.43 -21.51 -1.58
C LEU A 329 9.75 -20.02 -1.63
N GLN A 330 8.83 -19.19 -2.10
CA GLN A 330 8.96 -17.73 -2.06
C GLN A 330 9.09 -17.22 -0.62
N THR A 331 8.25 -17.68 0.31
CA THR A 331 8.37 -17.28 1.72
C THR A 331 9.63 -17.78 2.40
N LEU A 332 10.13 -18.97 2.05
CA LEU A 332 11.39 -19.50 2.58
C LEU A 332 12.58 -18.68 2.08
N ARG A 333 12.60 -18.32 0.79
CA ARG A 333 13.59 -17.38 0.21
C ARG A 333 13.63 -16.10 1.02
N ASP A 334 12.48 -15.47 1.21
CA ASP A 334 12.37 -14.18 1.88
C ASP A 334 12.72 -14.30 3.38
N LEU A 335 12.29 -15.38 4.05
CA LEU A 335 12.57 -15.62 5.47
C LEU A 335 14.06 -15.84 5.71
N VAL A 336 14.73 -16.61 4.85
CA VAL A 336 16.16 -16.89 4.95
C VAL A 336 16.99 -15.64 4.69
N TRP A 337 16.52 -14.75 3.80
CA TRP A 337 17.13 -13.45 3.61
C TRP A 337 17.14 -12.63 4.91
N VAL A 338 16.00 -12.58 5.62
CA VAL A 338 15.86 -11.81 6.86
C VAL A 338 16.56 -12.50 8.04
N CYS A 339 16.51 -13.82 8.10
CA CYS A 339 17.01 -14.64 9.20
C CYS A 339 17.99 -15.71 8.68
N PRO A 340 19.26 -15.40 8.39
CA PRO A 340 20.22 -16.37 7.81
C PRO A 340 20.46 -17.64 8.65
N GLN A 341 20.15 -17.58 9.95
CA GLN A 341 20.25 -18.67 10.91
C GLN A 341 19.33 -19.86 10.61
N CYS A 342 18.26 -19.69 9.83
CA CYS A 342 17.38 -20.80 9.46
C CYS A 342 17.85 -21.59 8.23
N GLY A 343 18.97 -21.20 7.62
CA GLY A 343 19.44 -21.79 6.36
C GLY A 343 19.53 -23.32 6.39
N ASP A 344 20.04 -23.91 7.48
CA ASP A 344 20.21 -25.37 7.58
C ASP A 344 18.90 -26.15 7.52
N ALA A 345 17.87 -25.68 8.25
CA ALA A 345 16.55 -26.29 8.23
C ALA A 345 15.89 -26.18 6.84
N VAL A 346 16.12 -25.07 6.14
CA VAL A 346 15.63 -24.88 4.77
C VAL A 346 16.37 -25.79 3.80
N CYS A 347 17.69 -25.94 3.92
CA CYS A 347 18.48 -26.85 3.06
C CYS A 347 17.94 -28.28 3.09
N SER A 348 17.68 -28.82 4.29
CA SER A 348 17.12 -30.18 4.42
C SER A 348 15.71 -30.31 3.84
N ALA A 349 14.97 -29.21 3.74
CA ALA A 349 13.62 -29.20 3.22
C ALA A 349 13.55 -28.98 1.71
N LEU A 350 14.65 -28.63 1.03
CA LEU A 350 14.65 -28.31 -0.41
C LEU A 350 14.74 -29.52 -1.33
N GLU A 351 15.10 -30.69 -0.83
CA GLU A 351 15.25 -31.90 -1.64
C GLU A 351 13.89 -32.50 -2.04
N GLY A 352 13.64 -32.69 -3.35
CA GLY A 352 12.53 -33.52 -3.86
C GLY A 352 11.25 -32.79 -4.31
N TRP A 353 11.32 -31.50 -4.68
CA TRP A 353 10.15 -30.70 -5.08
C TRP A 353 10.15 -30.21 -6.53
N GLU A 354 11.17 -30.55 -7.33
CA GLU A 354 11.35 -30.00 -8.69
C GLU A 354 10.20 -30.34 -9.65
N ASP A 355 9.68 -31.57 -9.59
CA ASP A 355 8.69 -32.07 -10.55
C ASP A 355 7.34 -31.34 -10.52
N ASN A 356 7.03 -30.62 -9.43
CA ASN A 356 5.71 -30.05 -9.18
C ASN A 356 5.62 -28.54 -9.47
N LEU A 357 6.66 -27.90 -10.01
CA LEU A 357 6.79 -26.44 -10.05
C LEU A 357 6.79 -25.88 -11.49
N GLN A 358 5.66 -25.34 -11.96
CA GLN A 358 5.56 -24.64 -13.26
C GLN A 358 5.58 -23.11 -13.11
N ASP A 359 5.20 -22.59 -11.94
CA ASP A 359 5.15 -21.15 -11.68
C ASP A 359 6.55 -20.50 -11.73
N SER A 360 6.70 -19.42 -12.51
CA SER A 360 8.00 -18.75 -12.72
C SER A 360 8.54 -18.12 -11.44
N GLN A 361 7.66 -17.56 -10.59
CA GLN A 361 8.06 -16.96 -9.32
C GLN A 361 8.57 -18.01 -8.32
N GLY A 362 7.89 -19.16 -8.25
CA GLY A 362 8.35 -20.30 -7.46
C GLY A 362 9.67 -20.85 -7.95
N ARG A 363 9.84 -21.05 -9.27
CA ARG A 363 11.09 -21.53 -9.88
C ARG A 363 12.25 -20.57 -9.61
N GLY A 364 12.03 -19.27 -9.78
CA GLY A 364 13.02 -18.25 -9.44
C GLY A 364 13.44 -18.30 -7.97
N ALA A 365 12.48 -18.48 -7.04
CA ALA A 365 12.79 -18.61 -5.62
C ALA A 365 13.59 -19.88 -5.29
N LEU A 366 13.27 -21.01 -5.93
CA LEU A 366 14.03 -22.26 -5.79
C LEU A 366 15.47 -22.09 -6.30
N LEU A 367 15.66 -21.55 -7.51
CA LEU A 367 16.97 -21.31 -8.09
C LEU A 367 17.81 -20.37 -7.22
N TRP A 368 17.20 -19.32 -6.68
CA TRP A 368 17.87 -18.43 -5.74
C TRP A 368 18.35 -19.17 -4.49
N LEU A 369 17.48 -20.01 -3.89
CA LEU A 369 17.82 -20.81 -2.70
C LEU A 369 18.96 -21.79 -2.99
N LEU A 370 18.93 -22.47 -4.13
CA LEU A 370 20.01 -23.36 -4.59
C LEU A 370 21.31 -22.58 -4.84
N GLY A 371 21.25 -21.39 -5.42
CA GLY A 371 22.43 -20.55 -5.64
C GLY A 371 23.09 -20.08 -4.35
N VAL A 372 22.32 -19.79 -3.29
CA VAL A 372 22.86 -19.32 -2.00
C VAL A 372 23.34 -20.47 -1.11
N TYR A 373 22.62 -21.60 -1.12
CA TYR A 373 22.88 -22.73 -0.22
C TYR A 373 23.40 -24.00 -0.92
N GLY A 374 23.76 -23.91 -2.20
CA GLY A 374 24.20 -25.06 -2.98
C GLY A 374 25.50 -25.70 -2.51
N ASP A 375 26.29 -25.02 -1.65
CA ASP A 375 27.40 -25.65 -0.93
C ASP A 375 26.92 -26.72 0.07
N ARG A 376 25.76 -26.51 0.70
CA ARG A 376 25.20 -27.42 1.71
C ARG A 376 24.26 -28.47 1.13
N VAL A 377 23.60 -28.15 0.02
CA VAL A 377 22.68 -29.06 -0.67
C VAL A 377 23.48 -29.96 -1.60
N THR A 378 23.46 -31.28 -1.36
CA THR A 378 24.23 -32.22 -2.19
C THR A 378 23.66 -32.35 -3.60
N GLY A 379 22.33 -32.26 -3.74
CA GLY A 379 21.64 -32.38 -5.02
C GLY A 379 21.73 -31.15 -5.94
N ALA A 380 22.16 -29.98 -5.43
CA ALA A 380 22.04 -28.71 -6.14
C ALA A 380 22.66 -28.67 -7.56
N PRO A 381 23.88 -29.22 -7.81
CA PRO A 381 24.45 -29.23 -9.15
C PRO A 381 23.57 -29.98 -10.17
N TYR A 382 23.02 -31.12 -9.79
CA TYR A 382 22.16 -31.93 -10.67
C TYR A 382 20.86 -31.19 -11.02
N LEU A 383 20.25 -30.51 -10.04
CA LEU A 383 19.03 -29.74 -10.27
C LEU A 383 19.25 -28.54 -11.20
N LEU A 384 20.39 -27.87 -11.05
CA LEU A 384 20.76 -26.78 -11.95
C LEU A 384 21.06 -27.31 -13.35
N GLU A 385 21.72 -28.46 -13.48
CA GLU A 385 22.00 -29.09 -14.77
C GLU A 385 20.70 -29.43 -15.52
N ASP A 386 19.73 -30.05 -14.85
CA ASP A 386 18.40 -30.33 -15.44
C ASP A 386 17.69 -29.03 -15.89
N CYS A 387 17.80 -27.97 -15.09
CA CYS A 387 17.28 -26.66 -15.46
C CYS A 387 18.00 -26.06 -16.66
N ILE A 388 19.33 -26.23 -16.75
CA ILE A 388 20.19 -25.75 -17.85
C ILE A 388 19.86 -26.47 -19.15
N ASP A 389 19.66 -27.79 -19.10
CA ASP A 389 19.26 -28.59 -20.25
C ASP A 389 17.88 -28.18 -20.79
N GLY A 390 16.99 -27.73 -19.89
CA GLY A 390 15.67 -27.20 -20.22
C GLY A 390 15.62 -25.72 -20.64
N VAL A 391 16.72 -24.95 -20.62
CA VAL A 391 16.68 -23.46 -20.77
C VAL A 391 16.04 -23.02 -22.08
N ARG A 392 16.24 -23.78 -23.16
CA ARG A 392 15.64 -23.46 -24.46
C ARG A 392 14.10 -23.50 -24.45
N SER A 393 13.52 -24.32 -23.56
CA SER A 393 12.07 -24.41 -23.38
C SER A 393 11.51 -23.37 -22.40
N GLU A 394 12.36 -22.72 -21.62
CA GLU A 394 11.96 -21.74 -20.61
C GLU A 394 11.57 -20.42 -21.30
N VAL A 395 10.36 -19.94 -21.01
CA VAL A 395 9.81 -18.72 -21.63
C VAL A 395 10.15 -17.48 -20.81
N SER A 396 10.32 -17.63 -19.50
CA SER A 396 10.48 -16.49 -18.59
C SER A 396 11.92 -16.00 -18.50
N ALA A 397 12.15 -14.72 -18.83
CA ALA A 397 13.48 -14.11 -18.73
C ALA A 397 13.98 -14.05 -17.28
N GLU A 398 13.09 -13.79 -16.31
CA GLU A 398 13.41 -13.73 -14.88
C GLU A 398 14.05 -15.04 -14.38
N VAL A 399 13.49 -16.20 -14.74
CA VAL A 399 14.01 -17.51 -14.34
C VAL A 399 15.39 -17.76 -14.98
N LYS A 400 15.60 -17.33 -16.22
CA LYS A 400 16.91 -17.43 -16.89
C LYS A 400 17.97 -16.56 -16.22
N THR A 401 17.62 -15.33 -15.84
CA THR A 401 18.52 -14.44 -15.10
C THR A 401 18.88 -14.98 -13.71
N GLU A 402 17.91 -15.57 -13.00
CA GLU A 402 18.15 -16.22 -11.71
C GLU A 402 18.97 -17.51 -11.88
N LEU A 403 18.71 -18.32 -12.90
CA LEU A 403 19.49 -19.52 -13.21
C LEU A 403 20.97 -19.18 -13.47
N LEU A 404 21.21 -18.15 -14.27
CA LEU A 404 22.56 -17.65 -14.56
C LEU A 404 23.27 -17.20 -13.27
N THR A 405 22.55 -16.48 -12.40
CA THR A 405 23.08 -16.01 -11.11
C THR A 405 23.35 -17.16 -10.14
N ALA A 406 22.43 -18.13 -10.06
CA ALA A 406 22.53 -19.30 -9.19
C ALA A 406 23.69 -20.21 -9.60
N THR A 407 23.83 -20.47 -10.91
CA THR A 407 24.93 -21.28 -11.47
C THR A 407 26.27 -20.61 -11.24
N LEU A 408 26.36 -19.29 -11.43
CA LEU A 408 27.58 -18.54 -11.12
C LEU A 408 27.93 -18.61 -9.63
N ARG A 409 26.95 -18.47 -8.72
CA ARG A 409 27.20 -18.59 -7.28
C ARG A 409 27.66 -20.00 -6.91
N LEU A 410 27.04 -21.03 -7.47
CA LEU A 410 27.44 -22.42 -7.23
C LEU A 410 28.83 -22.70 -7.78
N PHE A 411 29.20 -22.14 -8.93
CA PHE A 411 30.54 -22.25 -9.50
C PHE A 411 31.65 -21.72 -8.59
N LEU A 412 31.37 -20.66 -7.82
CA LEU A 412 32.35 -20.13 -6.87
C LEU A 412 32.54 -21.02 -5.63
N SER A 413 31.57 -21.89 -5.34
CA SER A 413 31.60 -22.84 -4.22
C SER A 413 32.09 -24.22 -4.64
N ARG A 414 31.59 -24.75 -5.76
CA ARG A 414 31.88 -26.09 -6.30
C ARG A 414 32.29 -26.01 -7.77
N PRO A 415 33.52 -25.56 -8.06
CA PRO A 415 33.95 -25.22 -9.40
C PRO A 415 34.08 -26.48 -10.29
N ALA A 416 34.53 -27.61 -9.74
CA ALA A 416 34.80 -28.83 -10.52
C ALA A 416 33.53 -29.47 -11.10
N GLU A 417 32.42 -29.44 -10.36
CA GLU A 417 31.13 -30.02 -10.80
C GLU A 417 30.40 -29.10 -11.77
N THR A 418 30.60 -27.79 -11.67
CA THR A 418 29.76 -26.79 -12.36
C THR A 418 30.43 -26.07 -13.53
N GLN A 419 31.71 -26.33 -13.79
CA GLN A 419 32.45 -25.67 -14.87
C GLN A 419 31.79 -25.89 -16.24
N ASP A 420 31.50 -27.14 -16.61
CA ASP A 420 30.94 -27.47 -17.92
C ASP A 420 29.52 -26.93 -18.09
N MET A 421 28.65 -27.14 -17.09
CA MET A 421 27.27 -26.62 -17.12
C MET A 421 27.22 -25.10 -17.21
N MET A 422 28.09 -24.37 -16.48
CA MET A 422 28.17 -22.91 -16.55
C MET A 422 28.63 -22.45 -17.94
N GLY A 423 29.55 -23.19 -18.56
CA GLY A 423 29.99 -22.90 -19.91
C GLY A 423 28.91 -23.07 -20.95
N ARG A 424 28.18 -24.19 -20.91
CA ARG A 424 27.02 -24.43 -21.79
C ARG A 424 25.98 -23.33 -21.63
N LEU A 425 25.67 -22.93 -20.40
CA LEU A 425 24.71 -21.87 -20.11
C LEU A 425 25.16 -20.50 -20.67
N LEU A 426 26.42 -20.11 -20.44
CA LEU A 426 26.94 -18.83 -20.94
C LEU A 426 26.95 -18.76 -22.47
N VAL A 427 27.37 -19.82 -23.15
CA VAL A 427 27.36 -19.89 -24.63
C VAL A 427 25.94 -19.68 -25.14
N TYR A 428 24.98 -20.43 -24.58
CA TYR A 428 23.59 -20.32 -24.95
C TYR A 428 23.04 -18.88 -24.72
N CYS A 429 23.28 -18.29 -23.54
CA CYS A 429 22.80 -16.95 -23.22
C CYS A 429 23.47 -15.82 -24.04
N ILE A 430 24.68 -16.02 -24.55
CA ILE A 430 25.39 -15.01 -25.34
C ILE A 430 25.05 -15.14 -26.84
N GLU A 431 24.94 -16.36 -27.35
CA GLU A 431 24.79 -16.61 -28.80
C GLU A 431 23.34 -16.80 -29.25
N GLU A 432 22.54 -17.56 -28.49
CA GLU A 432 21.22 -18.00 -28.92
C GLU A 432 20.05 -17.20 -28.31
N GLU A 433 20.27 -16.56 -27.16
CA GLU A 433 19.20 -15.81 -26.47
C GLU A 433 18.76 -14.53 -27.19
N VAL A 434 17.44 -14.32 -27.18
CA VAL A 434 16.78 -13.18 -27.83
C VAL A 434 16.61 -12.01 -26.85
N ASP A 435 16.45 -12.31 -25.56
CA ASP A 435 16.28 -11.29 -24.53
C ASP A 435 17.60 -10.55 -24.26
N MET A 436 17.59 -9.24 -24.46
CA MET A 436 18.78 -8.41 -24.31
C MET A 436 19.28 -8.34 -22.85
N CYS A 437 18.38 -8.37 -21.87
CA CYS A 437 18.76 -8.29 -20.46
C CYS A 437 19.50 -9.55 -20.01
N VAL A 438 19.01 -10.73 -20.41
CA VAL A 438 19.67 -12.01 -20.13
C VAL A 438 21.06 -12.05 -20.78
N ARG A 439 21.14 -11.63 -22.05
CA ARG A 439 22.40 -11.59 -22.80
C ARG A 439 23.43 -10.63 -22.18
N ASP A 440 23.00 -9.42 -21.82
CA ASP A 440 23.88 -8.42 -21.22
C ASP A 440 24.38 -8.87 -19.83
N GLN A 441 23.53 -9.53 -19.04
CA GLN A 441 23.92 -10.12 -17.75
C GLN A 441 24.92 -11.27 -17.94
N ALA A 442 24.74 -12.13 -18.94
CA ALA A 442 25.69 -13.18 -19.28
C ALA A 442 27.05 -12.61 -19.72
N LEU A 443 27.05 -11.58 -20.57
CA LEU A 443 28.27 -10.87 -20.96
C LEU A 443 28.97 -10.19 -19.77
N LEU A 444 28.19 -9.61 -18.84
CA LEU A 444 28.73 -9.03 -17.61
C LEU A 444 29.42 -10.10 -16.78
N TYR A 445 28.77 -11.24 -16.52
CA TYR A 445 29.36 -12.33 -15.75
C TYR A 445 30.57 -12.95 -16.41
N TYR A 446 30.55 -13.11 -17.74
CA TYR A 446 31.70 -13.56 -18.49
C TYR A 446 32.91 -12.63 -18.32
N ARG A 447 32.71 -11.31 -18.47
CA ARG A 447 33.78 -10.31 -18.28
C ARG A 447 34.26 -10.26 -16.83
N LEU A 448 33.35 -10.36 -15.88
CA LEU A 448 33.64 -10.34 -14.45
C LEU A 448 34.48 -11.55 -14.03
N LEU A 449 34.20 -12.73 -14.59
CA LEU A 449 35.04 -13.91 -14.40
C LEU A 449 36.46 -13.67 -14.92
N HIS A 450 36.63 -13.01 -16.06
CA HIS A 450 37.96 -12.61 -16.60
C HIS A 450 38.72 -11.62 -15.71
N CYS A 451 38.03 -10.79 -14.93
CA CYS A 451 38.67 -9.86 -13.99
C CYS A 451 39.24 -10.58 -12.75
N GLY A 452 38.59 -11.66 -12.30
CA GLY A 452 39.10 -12.55 -11.26
C GLY A 452 38.03 -13.01 -10.27
N ILE A 453 38.25 -14.19 -9.67
CA ILE A 453 37.28 -14.89 -8.81
C ILE A 453 36.97 -14.11 -7.53
N GLU A 454 37.95 -13.45 -6.93
CA GLU A 454 37.74 -12.66 -5.71
C GLU A 454 36.88 -11.41 -5.96
N GLU A 455 37.06 -10.74 -7.10
CA GLU A 455 36.22 -9.62 -7.48
C GLU A 455 34.78 -10.07 -7.75
N VAL A 456 34.62 -11.24 -8.38
CA VAL A 456 33.32 -11.88 -8.58
C VAL A 456 32.62 -12.15 -7.25
N ARG A 457 33.33 -12.76 -6.29
CA ARG A 457 32.82 -13.02 -4.95
C ARG A 457 32.42 -11.73 -4.23
N GLN A 458 33.24 -10.68 -4.33
CA GLN A 458 32.95 -9.39 -3.72
C GLN A 458 31.68 -8.74 -4.27
N VAL A 459 31.49 -8.77 -5.59
CA VAL A 459 30.30 -8.18 -6.24
C VAL A 459 29.03 -8.98 -5.89
N LEU A 460 29.08 -10.31 -5.91
CA LEU A 460 27.92 -11.16 -5.62
C LEU A 460 27.56 -11.21 -4.13
N GLN A 461 28.54 -11.19 -3.23
CA GLN A 461 28.30 -11.22 -1.79
C GLN A 461 28.03 -9.83 -1.20
N GLY A 462 28.56 -8.77 -1.82
CA GLY A 462 28.38 -7.37 -1.41
C GLY A 462 26.95 -6.84 -1.59
N GLY A 463 26.13 -7.49 -2.43
CA GLY A 463 24.76 -7.09 -2.76
C GLY A 463 23.68 -7.44 -1.73
N ARG A 464 23.99 -8.14 -0.62
CA ARG A 464 23.00 -8.59 0.39
C ARG A 464 22.20 -7.48 1.09
N ARG A 465 22.36 -6.20 0.75
CA ARG A 465 21.89 -5.07 1.59
C ARG A 465 20.80 -4.18 1.03
N SER A 466 20.29 -4.40 -0.18
CA SER A 466 19.23 -3.51 -0.69
C SER A 466 18.43 -4.12 -1.85
N ASP A 467 17.60 -5.12 -1.56
CA ASP A 467 16.51 -5.49 -2.46
C ASP A 467 15.19 -4.86 -1.97
N PRO A 468 14.61 -3.89 -2.70
CA PRO A 468 13.34 -3.25 -2.33
C PRO A 468 12.12 -4.17 -2.51
N SER A 469 12.26 -5.30 -3.21
CA SER A 469 11.23 -6.33 -3.41
C SER A 469 10.90 -7.13 -2.14
N LEU A 470 11.75 -7.07 -1.11
CA LEU A 470 11.60 -7.78 0.17
C LEU A 470 10.78 -6.98 1.21
N GLY A 471 10.11 -5.91 0.76
CA GLY A 471 9.15 -5.14 1.56
C GLY A 471 8.08 -5.95 2.32
N PRO A 472 7.65 -7.16 1.91
CA PRO A 472 6.63 -7.92 2.65
C PRO A 472 7.06 -8.41 4.04
N LEU A 473 8.34 -8.71 4.25
CA LEU A 473 8.84 -9.27 5.53
C LEU A 473 9.57 -8.25 6.41
N ILE A 474 10.04 -7.15 5.81
CA ILE A 474 10.60 -6.03 6.55
C ILE A 474 9.42 -5.24 7.11
N GLY A 475 8.86 -5.73 8.22
CA GLY A 475 7.80 -5.05 8.97
C GLY A 475 8.09 -3.56 9.08
N ARG A 476 7.08 -2.73 8.78
CA ARG A 476 7.23 -1.27 8.73
C ARG A 476 7.61 -0.76 10.13
N PRO A 477 8.52 0.22 10.24
CA PRO A 477 8.81 0.84 11.52
C PRO A 477 7.53 1.50 12.07
N PRO A 478 7.37 1.56 13.40
CA PRO A 478 6.19 2.16 14.01
C PRO A 478 6.08 3.64 13.60
N GLU A 479 4.92 4.02 13.07
CA GLU A 479 4.64 5.38 12.61
C GLU A 479 3.96 6.16 13.74
N PRO A 480 4.43 7.37 14.10
CA PRO A 480 3.77 8.19 15.12
C PRO A 480 2.35 8.59 14.67
N ILE A 481 1.44 8.70 15.65
CA ILE A 481 0.01 9.04 15.45
C ILE A 481 -0.17 10.30 14.59
N SER A 482 0.74 11.27 14.70
CA SER A 482 0.70 12.52 13.94
C SER A 482 0.80 12.35 12.43
N GLN A 483 1.40 11.25 11.94
CA GLN A 483 1.56 11.00 10.49
C GLN A 483 0.27 10.55 9.82
N TRP A 484 -0.61 9.85 10.54
CA TRP A 484 -1.81 9.25 9.96
C TRP A 484 -3.12 9.76 10.55
N ALA A 485 -3.12 10.50 11.66
CA ALA A 485 -4.35 11.01 12.27
C ALA A 485 -5.18 11.88 11.31
N SER A 486 -4.55 12.61 10.40
CA SER A 486 -5.23 13.39 9.35
C SER A 486 -5.90 12.53 8.27
N ILE A 487 -5.36 11.32 8.06
CA ILE A 487 -5.78 10.33 7.06
C ILE A 487 -6.91 9.46 7.60
N PHE A 488 -7.05 9.34 8.92
CA PHE A 488 -8.13 8.59 9.55
C PHE A 488 -9.51 9.09 9.10
N ASN A 489 -10.50 8.19 8.95
CA ASN A 489 -11.84 8.51 8.45
C ASN A 489 -11.83 9.19 7.06
N THR A 490 -10.88 8.82 6.20
CA THR A 490 -10.85 9.14 4.76
C THR A 490 -10.83 7.86 3.93
N LEU A 491 -10.80 7.99 2.60
CA LEU A 491 -10.70 6.84 1.69
C LEU A 491 -9.26 6.34 1.49
N GLU A 492 -8.25 7.09 1.92
CA GLU A 492 -6.84 6.74 1.73
C GLU A 492 -6.40 5.47 2.49
N PRO A 493 -6.87 5.16 3.71
CA PRO A 493 -6.59 3.87 4.35
C PRO A 493 -7.07 2.66 3.53
N LEU A 494 -8.08 2.84 2.69
CA LEU A 494 -8.64 1.76 1.85
C LEU A 494 -7.74 1.44 0.66
N THR A 495 -6.98 2.41 0.16
CA THR A 495 -6.04 2.21 -0.96
C THR A 495 -4.72 1.60 -0.50
N LEU A 496 -4.34 1.83 0.75
CA LEU A 496 -3.18 1.21 1.40
C LEU A 496 -3.33 -0.31 1.61
N GLY A 497 -4.57 -0.81 1.79
CA GLY A 497 -4.84 -2.25 1.85
C GLY A 497 -4.83 -2.95 0.49
N ALA A 498 -4.99 -2.20 -0.61
CA ALA A 498 -5.04 -2.76 -1.96
C ALA A 498 -3.64 -2.99 -2.57
N SER A 499 -2.62 -2.27 -2.10
CA SER A 499 -1.26 -2.32 -2.66
C SER A 499 -0.41 -3.51 -2.18
N THR A 500 -0.98 -4.43 -1.40
CA THR A 500 -0.31 -5.67 -0.97
C THR A 500 -0.64 -6.88 -1.85
N VAL A 501 -1.54 -6.74 -2.82
CA VAL A 501 -1.75 -7.75 -3.87
C VAL A 501 -0.87 -7.32 -5.05
N GLY A 502 0.07 -8.19 -5.44
CA GLY A 502 1.03 -7.92 -6.49
C GLY A 502 0.35 -7.43 -7.77
N ASN A 503 0.53 -6.15 -8.06
CA ASN A 503 0.58 -5.63 -9.41
C ASN A 503 1.93 -4.94 -9.55
N SER A 504 2.88 -5.64 -10.17
CA SER A 504 4.03 -5.04 -10.80
C SER A 504 3.55 -4.23 -12.02
N ASP A 505 3.03 -3.03 -11.77
CA ASP A 505 3.00 -2.00 -12.80
C ASP A 505 4.24 -1.11 -12.62
N PRO A 506 4.92 -0.74 -13.72
CA PRO A 506 6.19 -0.04 -13.64
C PRO A 506 5.97 1.33 -13.03
N VAL A 507 6.62 1.59 -11.89
CA VAL A 507 6.82 2.94 -11.39
C VAL A 507 7.64 3.67 -12.43
N THR A 508 6.98 4.38 -13.35
CA THR A 508 7.61 5.40 -14.18
C THR A 508 8.17 6.46 -13.24
N PRO A 509 9.50 6.68 -13.18
CA PRO A 509 10.04 7.80 -12.44
C PRO A 509 9.54 9.09 -13.09
N LYS A 510 8.97 9.98 -12.27
CA LYS A 510 8.54 11.32 -12.68
C LYS A 510 9.68 12.00 -13.44
N LEU A 511 9.45 12.25 -14.73
CA LEU A 511 10.30 13.07 -15.58
C LEU A 511 10.30 14.50 -15.02
N SER A 512 11.33 14.87 -14.28
CA SER A 512 11.58 16.26 -13.94
C SER A 512 11.94 17.00 -15.22
N THR A 513 11.00 17.80 -15.71
CA THR A 513 11.17 18.81 -16.76
C THR A 513 12.37 19.70 -16.46
N LEU A 514 13.47 19.50 -17.18
CA LEU A 514 14.49 20.52 -17.39
C LEU A 514 14.28 21.09 -18.80
N THR A 515 13.66 22.26 -18.86
CA THR A 515 13.58 23.07 -20.08
C THR A 515 14.97 23.58 -20.48
N PRO A 516 15.22 23.74 -21.79
CA PRO A 516 16.53 24.14 -22.31
C PRO A 516 16.71 25.65 -22.15
N ASN A 517 17.95 26.10 -21.91
CA ASN A 517 18.57 27.17 -22.69
C ASN A 517 19.97 27.57 -22.18
N THR A 518 20.84 27.79 -23.18
CA THR A 518 22.03 28.66 -23.19
C THR A 518 23.19 28.33 -22.26
N LEU A 519 24.31 27.87 -22.84
CA LEU A 519 25.41 28.76 -23.21
C LEU A 519 26.39 28.08 -24.17
N THR A 520 26.64 28.79 -25.26
CA THR A 520 27.55 28.52 -26.37
C THR A 520 29.02 28.60 -25.98
N SER A 521 29.82 27.78 -26.68
CA SER A 521 31.20 28.02 -27.16
C SER A 521 32.26 28.51 -26.18
N ASN A 522 33.34 27.74 -26.03
CA ASN A 522 34.60 28.06 -26.71
C ASN A 522 35.57 26.88 -26.66
N ALA A 523 36.09 26.56 -27.84
CA ALA A 523 37.24 25.69 -28.05
C ALA A 523 38.51 26.49 -27.75
N GLU A 524 39.40 25.94 -26.94
CA GLU A 524 40.83 26.26 -27.00
C GLU A 524 41.63 24.96 -26.95
N ALA A 525 42.47 24.80 -27.97
CA ALA A 525 43.37 23.69 -28.18
C ALA A 525 44.60 23.83 -27.29
N MET A 526 45.07 22.73 -26.69
CA MET A 526 46.45 22.57 -26.25
C MET A 526 46.92 21.12 -26.45
N THR A 527 48.02 21.01 -27.19
CA THR A 527 48.78 19.81 -27.57
C THR A 527 49.47 19.12 -26.39
N PRO A 528 49.90 17.85 -26.52
CA PRO A 528 50.27 16.99 -25.39
C PRO A 528 51.74 17.11 -24.98
N THR A 529 52.04 16.80 -23.71
CA THR A 529 53.40 16.49 -23.23
C THR A 529 53.51 15.01 -22.86
N PRO A 530 54.60 14.30 -23.23
CA PRO A 530 54.75 12.86 -23.06
C PRO A 530 55.41 12.47 -21.73
N GLY A 531 55.01 11.33 -21.17
CA GLY A 531 55.59 10.72 -19.98
C GLY A 531 54.83 9.46 -19.55
N ASP A 532 55.27 8.32 -20.07
CA ASP A 532 54.86 6.92 -19.79
C ASP A 532 54.96 6.48 -18.31
N PRO A 533 54.45 5.29 -17.87
CA PRO A 533 54.04 4.13 -18.67
C PRO A 533 52.68 3.44 -18.33
N HIS A 534 52.03 2.99 -19.42
CA HIS A 534 51.26 1.74 -19.59
C HIS A 534 50.22 1.29 -18.56
N LEU A 535 48.96 1.65 -18.81
CA LEU A 535 47.81 0.75 -18.65
C LEU A 535 47.68 -0.08 -19.95
N PRO A 536 47.44 -1.40 -19.92
CA PRO A 536 47.18 -2.14 -21.15
C PRO A 536 45.82 -1.70 -21.71
N ASP A 537 45.86 -1.21 -22.96
CA ASP A 537 44.70 -0.87 -23.76
C ASP A 537 43.75 -2.06 -23.87
N CYS A 538 42.56 -1.96 -23.27
CA CYS A 538 41.43 -2.80 -23.64
C CYS A 538 40.93 -2.36 -25.03
N SER A 539 41.64 -2.81 -26.06
CA SER A 539 41.17 -2.74 -27.43
C SER A 539 39.84 -3.47 -27.56
N SER A 540 38.91 -2.84 -28.26
CA SER A 540 37.59 -3.32 -28.65
C SER A 540 37.71 -4.54 -29.57
N GLY A 541 38.16 -5.67 -29.03
CA GLY A 541 38.14 -6.96 -29.69
C GLY A 541 36.74 -7.56 -29.57
N ALA A 542 36.16 -7.97 -30.70
CA ALA A 542 35.00 -8.84 -30.69
C ALA A 542 35.34 -10.09 -29.86
N LEU A 543 34.69 -10.24 -28.70
CA LEU A 543 34.83 -11.41 -27.84
C LEU A 543 34.39 -12.64 -28.65
N SER A 544 35.34 -13.49 -28.98
CA SER A 544 35.08 -14.82 -29.55
C SER A 544 35.37 -15.85 -28.47
N LEU A 545 34.40 -16.75 -28.25
CA LEU A 545 34.53 -17.87 -27.34
C LEU A 545 35.52 -18.86 -27.96
N SER A 546 36.68 -19.08 -27.33
CA SER A 546 37.70 -20.01 -27.82
C SER A 546 37.65 -21.33 -27.07
N VAL A 547 37.55 -22.43 -27.82
CA VAL A 547 37.61 -23.80 -27.31
C VAL A 547 39.08 -24.22 -27.18
N SER A 548 39.67 -24.04 -26.00
CA SER A 548 40.97 -24.63 -25.60
C SER A 548 40.80 -26.08 -25.04
N PRO A 549 41.87 -26.87 -24.84
CA PRO A 549 41.74 -28.33 -24.67
C PRO A 549 41.16 -28.74 -23.30
N ALA A 550 40.40 -29.85 -23.29
CA ALA A 550 39.72 -30.39 -22.12
C ALA A 550 40.68 -30.75 -20.97
N LEU A 551 40.59 -30.00 -19.87
CA LEU A 551 41.21 -30.34 -18.59
C LEU A 551 40.33 -31.36 -17.86
N THR A 552 40.93 -32.36 -17.20
CA THR A 552 40.16 -33.27 -16.33
C THR A 552 39.68 -32.54 -15.07
N PRO A 553 38.56 -32.96 -14.43
CA PRO A 553 38.05 -32.31 -13.22
C PRO A 553 39.10 -32.19 -12.10
N GLU A 554 39.98 -33.19 -11.97
CA GLU A 554 41.09 -33.19 -11.01
C GLU A 554 42.20 -32.18 -11.35
N GLU A 555 42.47 -31.96 -12.63
CA GLU A 555 43.46 -30.96 -13.08
C GLU A 555 42.92 -29.54 -12.94
N PHE A 556 41.62 -29.35 -13.20
CA PHE A 556 40.94 -28.10 -12.96
C PHE A 556 40.88 -27.75 -11.47
N GLU A 557 40.56 -28.71 -10.59
CA GLU A 557 40.57 -28.49 -9.14
C GLU A 557 41.95 -28.10 -8.62
N ARG A 558 43.03 -28.72 -9.14
CA ARG A 558 44.41 -28.34 -8.82
C ARG A 558 44.76 -26.92 -9.27
N LEU A 559 44.32 -26.52 -10.46
CA LEU A 559 44.50 -25.15 -10.96
C LEU A 559 43.70 -24.16 -10.13
N TRP A 560 42.44 -24.47 -9.81
CA TRP A 560 41.57 -23.64 -8.98
C TRP A 560 42.15 -23.36 -7.60
N LEU A 561 42.70 -24.38 -6.93
CA LEU A 561 43.38 -24.24 -5.64
C LEU A 561 44.69 -23.41 -5.73
N GLN A 562 45.32 -23.32 -6.90
CA GLN A 562 46.45 -22.42 -7.14
C GLN A 562 45.99 -20.97 -7.34
N LEU A 563 44.77 -20.75 -7.80
CA LEU A 563 44.20 -19.44 -8.11
C LEU A 563 43.67 -18.71 -6.89
N GLU A 564 43.11 -19.42 -5.92
CA GLU A 564 42.80 -18.87 -4.60
C GLU A 564 44.04 -18.32 -3.87
N LYS A 565 45.26 -18.64 -4.35
CA LYS A 565 46.54 -18.11 -3.85
C LYS A 565 47.09 -16.90 -4.61
N GLY A 566 46.29 -16.28 -5.49
CA GLY A 566 46.57 -14.93 -6.03
C GLY A 566 47.23 -14.86 -7.41
N ALA A 567 46.97 -15.82 -8.30
CA ALA A 567 47.35 -15.69 -9.71
C ALA A 567 46.14 -15.23 -10.56
N CYS A 568 46.32 -14.21 -11.40
CA CYS A 568 45.32 -13.79 -12.39
C CYS A 568 45.13 -14.89 -13.45
N LEU A 569 43.88 -15.11 -13.89
CA LEU A 569 43.52 -16.14 -14.87
C LEU A 569 42.94 -15.52 -16.14
N GLU A 570 43.36 -16.05 -17.30
CA GLU A 570 42.52 -16.13 -18.49
C GLU A 570 41.45 -17.20 -18.25
N VAL A 571 40.21 -16.81 -17.94
CA VAL A 571 39.15 -17.78 -17.65
C VAL A 571 38.80 -18.55 -18.93
N CYS A 572 39.16 -19.83 -18.95
CA CYS A 572 38.74 -20.77 -19.97
C CYS A 572 37.44 -21.45 -19.53
N VAL A 573 36.34 -21.00 -20.10
CA VAL A 573 35.03 -21.63 -19.98
C VAL A 573 34.93 -22.66 -21.11
N TYR A 574 34.91 -23.96 -20.76
CA TYR A 574 34.83 -25.05 -21.72
C TYR A 574 33.42 -25.61 -21.81
N SER A 575 32.98 -25.96 -23.02
CA SER A 575 31.80 -26.76 -23.29
C SER A 575 32.19 -27.91 -24.20
N ASN A 576 32.02 -29.16 -23.77
CA ASN A 576 32.10 -30.32 -24.65
C ASN A 576 30.75 -30.49 -25.37
N LEU A 577 30.67 -30.04 -26.63
CA LEU A 577 29.66 -30.54 -27.57
C LEU A 577 30.30 -31.68 -28.39
N ALA A 578 29.95 -32.91 -28.03
CA ALA A 578 30.03 -34.08 -28.91
C ALA A 578 28.62 -34.65 -29.06
#